data_AF-A0A3C0VQG6-F1
#
_entry.id   AF-A0A3C0VQG6-F1
#
_cell.length_a   1.000
_cell.length_b   1.000
_cell.length_c   1.000
_cell.angle_alpha   90.00
_cell.angle_beta   90.00
_cell.angle_gamma   90.00
#
_symmetry.space_group_name_H-M   'P 1'
#
loop_
_entity.id
_entity.type
_entity.pdbx_description
1 polymer ?
#
loop_
_entity_poly.entity_id
_entity_poly.type
_entity_poly.pdbx_seq_one_letter_code
_entity_poly.pdbx_strand_id
1 'polypeptide(L)'
;IDAKLQDILDFADIGDFVHQPVKTYSSGMFVRLAFAVAINIEPEILIVDEALSVGDVFFQAKCYHKFDEFKEMGKTILFVSHDLSSIAKYCDRVVLLNKGTKLGEGTPKQMIDIYKQVLVGQYEPNFNEEGKDSLLNDSELMEAANKKKDKEQADRPDDALEYGSKKALIRKYYVTDENGRESNAIIKGTDFTIHLEVEFMEHVEAPIFAYTFKNIKGTEITGTNTMFEKAFLEPCEKGAVKHISYKQNMNLQGGEYLLSFGVTGYEGDGFTVYHRLYDVLNVTVISDKDTVGYYDMNSKVTVEDI
;
A
#
# COMPACT_ATOMS: atom_id res chain seq x y z
N ILE A 1 -29.58 13.16 25.15
CA ILE A 1 -28.26 12.53 25.41
C ILE A 1 -28.44 11.33 26.33
N ASP A 2 -29.05 11.48 27.51
CA ASP A 2 -29.22 10.37 28.47
C ASP A 2 -29.92 9.13 27.88
N ALA A 3 -30.94 9.32 27.04
CA ALA A 3 -31.64 8.22 26.37
C ALA A 3 -30.80 7.44 25.34
N LYS A 4 -29.71 8.02 24.84
CA LYS A 4 -28.79 7.42 23.85
C LYS A 4 -27.48 6.98 24.49
N LEU A 5 -27.27 7.28 25.78
CA LEU A 5 -26.01 7.01 26.45
C LEU A 5 -25.70 5.52 26.45
N GLN A 6 -26.68 4.66 26.75
CA GLN A 6 -26.47 3.22 26.76
C GLN A 6 -26.07 2.69 25.37
N ASP A 7 -26.77 3.11 24.31
CA ASP A 7 -26.47 2.74 22.93
C ASP A 7 -25.03 3.16 22.52
N ILE A 8 -24.58 4.32 22.99
CA ILE A 8 -23.21 4.81 22.77
C ILE A 8 -22.19 3.90 23.47
N LEU A 9 -22.45 3.53 24.73
CA LEU A 9 -21.55 2.70 25.51
C LEU A 9 -21.46 1.28 24.95
N ASP A 10 -22.61 0.70 24.59
CA ASP A 10 -22.71 -0.65 24.04
C ASP A 10 -22.04 -0.75 22.66
N PHE A 11 -22.18 0.29 21.83
CA PHE A 11 -21.48 0.33 20.54
C PHE A 11 -19.98 0.54 20.71
N ALA A 12 -19.57 1.50 21.55
CA ALA A 12 -18.16 1.80 21.81
C ALA A 12 -17.43 0.58 22.35
N ASP A 13 -18.08 -0.21 23.20
CA ASP A 13 -17.58 -1.48 23.74
C ASP A 13 -16.19 -1.30 24.37
N ILE A 14 -16.11 -0.25 25.22
CA ILE A 14 -14.92 0.11 26.02
C ILE A 14 -15.06 -0.28 27.50
N GLY A 15 -16.18 -0.91 27.88
CA GLY A 15 -16.46 -1.33 29.25
C GLY A 15 -16.40 -0.19 30.28
N ASP A 16 -15.95 -0.52 31.49
CA ASP A 16 -15.89 0.43 32.63
C ASP A 16 -14.90 1.59 32.43
N PHE A 17 -14.05 1.53 31.41
CA PHE A 17 -13.14 2.63 31.09
C PHE A 17 -13.88 3.92 30.74
N VAL A 18 -15.16 3.86 30.36
CA VAL A 18 -15.96 5.06 30.12
C VAL A 18 -16.04 5.98 31.35
N HIS A 19 -15.90 5.42 32.55
CA HIS A 19 -15.89 6.19 33.81
C HIS A 19 -14.53 6.80 34.15
N GLN A 20 -13.50 6.53 33.35
CA GLN A 20 -12.17 7.09 33.52
C GLN A 20 -11.99 8.35 32.65
N PRO A 21 -11.09 9.28 33.03
CA PRO A 21 -10.80 10.46 32.21
C PRO A 21 -10.31 10.09 30.82
N VAL A 22 -10.87 10.71 29.77
CA VAL A 22 -10.54 10.43 28.35
C VAL A 22 -9.03 10.42 28.03
N LYS A 23 -8.23 11.21 28.75
CA LYS A 23 -6.76 11.24 28.61
C LYS A 23 -6.06 9.90 28.93
N THR A 24 -6.75 8.97 29.60
CA THR A 24 -6.23 7.62 29.91
C THR A 24 -6.59 6.60 28.84
N TYR A 25 -7.37 6.97 27.83
CA TYR A 25 -7.83 6.05 26.80
C TYR A 25 -6.68 5.77 25.83
N SER A 26 -6.61 4.53 25.34
CA SER A 26 -5.81 4.25 24.15
C SER A 26 -6.39 5.00 22.95
N SER A 27 -5.58 5.20 21.91
CA SER A 27 -6.06 5.79 20.65
C SER A 27 -7.27 5.04 20.08
N GLY A 28 -7.28 3.71 20.17
CA GLY A 28 -8.40 2.88 19.73
C GLY A 28 -9.68 3.11 20.54
N MET A 29 -9.59 3.15 21.88
CA MET A 29 -10.76 3.42 22.73
C MET A 29 -11.34 4.81 22.48
N PHE A 30 -10.48 5.80 22.27
CA PHE A 30 -10.89 7.16 21.94
C PHE A 30 -11.68 7.19 20.63
N VAL A 31 -11.14 6.59 19.56
CA VAL A 31 -11.81 6.54 18.25
C VAL A 31 -13.13 5.76 18.34
N ARG A 32 -13.14 4.63 19.05
CA ARG A 32 -14.35 3.82 19.24
C ARG A 32 -15.48 4.61 19.90
N LEU A 33 -15.18 5.33 20.98
CA LEU A 33 -16.17 6.19 21.65
C LEU A 33 -16.59 7.37 20.78
N ALA A 34 -15.64 8.05 20.13
CA ALA A 34 -15.93 9.17 19.25
C ALA A 34 -16.88 8.77 18.11
N PHE A 35 -16.62 7.62 17.48
CA PHE A 35 -17.48 7.07 16.44
C PHE A 35 -18.86 6.68 16.98
N ALA A 36 -18.91 5.98 18.13
CA ALA A 36 -20.15 5.59 18.78
C ALA A 36 -21.05 6.80 19.08
N VAL A 37 -20.48 7.91 19.53
CA VAL A 37 -21.21 9.17 19.72
C VAL A 37 -21.72 9.70 18.38
N ALA A 38 -20.86 9.76 17.35
CA ALA A 38 -21.19 10.33 16.04
C ALA A 38 -22.34 9.59 15.32
N ILE A 39 -22.45 8.28 15.48
CA ILE A 39 -23.55 7.51 14.88
C ILE A 39 -24.86 7.60 15.70
N ASN A 40 -24.78 7.67 17.03
CA ASN A 40 -25.98 7.63 17.88
C ASN A 40 -26.73 8.97 17.95
N ILE A 41 -26.15 10.05 17.42
CA ILE A 41 -26.85 11.33 17.23
C ILE A 41 -27.73 11.36 15.96
N GLU A 42 -27.82 10.25 15.23
CA GLU A 42 -28.68 10.08 14.06
C GLU A 42 -28.52 11.19 12.99
N PRO A 43 -27.30 11.43 12.48
CA PRO A 43 -27.06 12.54 11.55
C PRO A 43 -27.82 12.37 10.22
N GLU A 44 -28.19 13.47 9.59
CA GLU A 44 -28.68 13.49 8.19
C GLU A 44 -27.53 13.31 7.19
N ILE A 45 -26.36 13.86 7.53
CA ILE A 45 -25.12 13.76 6.77
C ILE A 45 -24.00 13.31 7.72
N LEU A 46 -23.41 12.15 7.45
CA LEU A 46 -22.25 11.63 8.17
C LEU A 46 -21.00 11.83 7.31
N ILE A 47 -20.00 12.53 7.84
CA ILE A 47 -18.69 12.68 7.18
C ILE A 47 -17.67 11.84 7.93
N VAL A 48 -16.97 10.98 7.20
CA VAL A 48 -15.96 10.09 7.76
C VAL A 48 -14.67 10.23 6.96
N ASP A 49 -13.65 10.78 7.61
CA ASP A 49 -12.33 11.02 7.04
C ASP A 49 -11.30 10.07 7.65
N GLU A 50 -10.97 8.98 6.94
CA GLU A 50 -10.01 7.92 7.31
C GLU A 50 -10.17 7.29 8.71
N ALA A 51 -11.21 7.64 9.47
CA ALA A 51 -11.38 7.27 10.87
C ALA A 51 -11.74 5.79 11.07
N LEU A 52 -12.23 5.11 10.03
CA LEU A 52 -12.58 3.68 10.09
C LEU A 52 -11.37 2.77 10.00
N SER A 53 -10.24 3.24 9.48
CA SER A 53 -9.00 2.47 9.41
C SER A 53 -8.34 2.29 10.78
N VAL A 54 -8.87 2.94 11.83
CA VAL A 54 -8.39 2.87 13.22
C VAL A 54 -9.37 2.05 14.05
N GLY A 55 -8.97 0.83 14.41
CA GLY A 55 -9.78 -0.11 15.20
C GLY A 55 -9.40 -1.56 14.91
N ASP A 56 -10.01 -2.50 15.62
CA ASP A 56 -9.93 -3.93 15.26
C ASP A 56 -10.96 -4.27 14.17
N VAL A 57 -10.76 -5.41 13.50
CA VAL A 57 -11.61 -5.88 12.39
C VAL A 57 -13.08 -6.05 12.81
N PHE A 58 -13.34 -6.42 14.07
CA PHE A 58 -14.71 -6.59 14.56
C PHE A 58 -15.41 -5.24 14.74
N PHE A 59 -14.71 -4.24 15.26
CA PHE A 59 -15.23 -2.89 15.38
C PHE A 59 -15.46 -2.26 14.00
N GLN A 60 -14.53 -2.44 13.05
CA GLN A 60 -14.73 -2.00 11.67
C GLN A 60 -15.98 -2.60 11.05
N ALA A 61 -16.22 -3.91 11.23
CA ALA A 61 -17.43 -4.57 10.76
C ALA A 61 -18.71 -3.96 11.39
N LYS A 62 -18.69 -3.64 12.70
CA LYS A 62 -19.80 -2.93 13.36
C LYS A 62 -20.05 -1.55 12.73
N CYS A 63 -19.00 -0.78 12.45
CA CYS A 63 -19.11 0.53 11.82
C CYS A 63 -19.73 0.43 10.42
N TYR A 64 -19.29 -0.53 9.61
CA TYR A 64 -19.82 -0.73 8.27
C TYR A 64 -21.27 -1.23 8.27
N HIS A 65 -21.65 -2.07 9.22
CA HIS A 65 -23.06 -2.43 9.38
C HIS A 65 -23.93 -1.20 9.64
N LYS A 66 -23.44 -0.26 10.47
CA LYS A 66 -24.14 1.00 10.72
C LYS A 66 -24.25 1.89 9.48
N PHE A 67 -23.25 1.84 8.58
CA PHE A 67 -23.34 2.55 7.30
C PHE A 67 -24.47 2.00 6.45
N ASP A 68 -24.62 0.68 6.39
CA ASP A 68 -25.70 0.05 5.64
C ASP A 68 -27.07 0.41 6.23
N GLU A 69 -27.22 0.38 7.56
CA GLU A 69 -28.44 0.87 8.23
C GLU A 69 -28.75 2.34 7.86
N PHE A 70 -27.75 3.21 7.86
CA PHE A 70 -27.94 4.62 7.50
C PHE A 70 -28.30 4.81 6.02
N LYS A 71 -27.73 4.01 5.12
CA LYS A 71 -28.12 3.99 3.71
C LYS A 71 -29.58 3.57 3.55
N GLU A 72 -30.01 2.52 4.25
CA GLU A 72 -31.41 2.07 4.24
C GLU A 72 -32.37 3.13 4.79
N MET A 73 -31.92 3.92 5.77
CA MET A 73 -32.66 5.07 6.30
C MET A 73 -32.65 6.31 5.38
N GLY A 74 -31.98 6.26 4.22
CA GLY A 74 -31.89 7.37 3.28
C GLY A 74 -30.95 8.51 3.70
N LYS A 75 -30.00 8.23 4.60
CA LYS A 75 -29.00 9.21 5.07
C LYS A 75 -27.84 9.31 4.10
N THR A 76 -27.19 10.48 4.07
CA THR A 76 -26.01 10.69 3.23
C THR A 76 -24.74 10.41 4.01
N ILE A 77 -23.82 9.63 3.42
CA ILE A 77 -22.50 9.35 3.99
C ILE A 77 -21.44 9.85 3.00
N LEU A 78 -20.60 10.80 3.45
CA LEU A 78 -19.37 11.18 2.74
C LEU A 78 -18.22 10.41 3.37
N PHE A 79 -17.67 9.47 2.63
CA PHE A 79 -16.59 8.59 3.07
C PHE A 79 -15.33 8.88 2.28
N VAL A 80 -14.26 9.26 2.99
CA VAL A 80 -12.92 9.49 2.44
C VAL A 80 -12.03 8.33 2.87
N SER A 81 -11.43 7.66 1.88
CA SER A 81 -10.57 6.51 2.11
C SER A 81 -9.61 6.31 0.93
N HIS A 82 -8.47 5.69 1.21
CA HIS A 82 -7.54 5.14 0.22
C HIS A 82 -7.68 3.61 0.08
N ASP A 83 -8.50 2.96 0.91
CA ASP A 83 -8.80 1.53 0.81
C ASP A 83 -9.86 1.27 -0.27
N LEU A 84 -9.41 0.71 -1.40
CA LEU A 84 -10.26 0.44 -2.55
C LEU A 84 -11.28 -0.67 -2.27
N SER A 85 -11.00 -1.57 -1.34
CA SER A 85 -11.93 -2.65 -1.00
C SER A 85 -13.17 -2.12 -0.28
N SER A 86 -12.99 -1.21 0.69
CA SER A 86 -14.10 -0.51 1.34
C SER A 86 -14.86 0.39 0.37
N ILE A 87 -14.16 1.10 -0.53
CA ILE A 87 -14.80 1.93 -1.56
C ILE A 87 -15.67 1.06 -2.49
N ALA A 88 -15.15 -0.06 -2.97
CA ALA A 88 -15.88 -0.96 -3.86
C ALA A 88 -17.15 -1.52 -3.20
N LYS A 89 -17.09 -1.77 -1.89
CA LYS A 89 -18.18 -2.41 -1.15
C LYS A 89 -19.25 -1.44 -0.65
N TYR A 90 -18.87 -0.26 -0.17
CA TYR A 90 -19.79 0.60 0.60
C TYR A 90 -20.20 1.89 -0.11
N CYS A 91 -19.51 2.31 -1.15
CA CYS A 91 -19.85 3.54 -1.88
C CYS A 91 -20.79 3.23 -3.06
N ASP A 92 -21.77 4.10 -3.28
CA ASP A 92 -22.61 4.07 -4.50
C ASP A 92 -22.02 4.94 -5.62
N ARG A 93 -21.27 5.98 -5.24
CA ARG A 93 -20.65 6.98 -6.10
C ARG A 93 -19.30 7.41 -5.54
N VAL A 94 -18.32 7.60 -6.40
CA VAL A 94 -16.95 7.97 -6.03
C VAL A 94 -16.52 9.21 -6.81
N VAL A 95 -15.86 10.13 -6.10
CA VAL A 95 -15.15 11.27 -6.69
C VAL A 95 -13.66 11.01 -6.52
N LEU A 96 -12.92 10.94 -7.62
CA LEU A 96 -11.49 10.72 -7.59
C LEU A 96 -10.75 12.06 -7.62
N LEU A 97 -9.88 12.28 -6.64
CA LEU A 97 -9.01 13.44 -6.54
C LEU A 97 -7.55 13.03 -6.73
N ASN A 98 -6.79 13.83 -7.48
CA ASN A 98 -5.33 13.72 -7.58
C ASN A 98 -4.71 15.09 -7.45
N LYS A 99 -3.83 15.27 -6.44
CA LYS A 99 -3.11 16.54 -6.19
C LYS A 99 -4.04 17.77 -6.15
N GLY A 100 -5.21 17.61 -5.52
CA GLY A 100 -6.21 18.68 -5.38
C GLY A 100 -7.12 18.89 -6.59
N THR A 101 -6.98 18.11 -7.67
CA THR A 101 -7.81 18.20 -8.88
C THR A 101 -8.76 17.01 -8.97
N LYS A 102 -10.03 17.25 -9.35
CA LYS A 102 -11.00 16.19 -9.65
C LYS A 102 -10.64 15.53 -10.98
N LEU A 103 -10.23 14.26 -10.93
CA LEU A 103 -9.96 13.47 -12.13
C LEU A 103 -11.22 12.85 -12.74
N GLY A 104 -12.20 12.54 -11.90
CA GLY A 104 -13.43 11.89 -12.35
C GLY A 104 -14.47 11.74 -11.24
N GLU A 105 -15.69 11.44 -11.66
CA GLU A 105 -16.80 11.10 -10.78
C GLU A 105 -17.64 10.01 -11.45
N GLY A 106 -18.00 8.96 -10.72
CA GLY A 106 -18.75 7.85 -11.29
C GLY A 106 -18.94 6.69 -10.33
N THR A 107 -19.16 5.50 -10.90
CA THR A 107 -19.30 4.28 -10.10
C THR A 107 -17.98 3.91 -9.41
N PRO A 108 -18.00 3.21 -8.26
CA PRO A 108 -16.79 2.76 -7.58
C PRO A 108 -15.86 1.99 -8.50
N LYS A 109 -16.39 1.06 -9.30
CA LYS A 109 -15.60 0.26 -10.24
C LYS A 109 -14.81 1.13 -11.22
N GLN A 110 -15.49 2.06 -11.91
CA GLN A 110 -14.84 2.95 -12.88
C GLN A 110 -13.76 3.81 -12.23
N MET A 111 -14.04 4.38 -11.06
CA MET A 111 -13.08 5.26 -10.37
C MET A 111 -11.90 4.48 -9.78
N ILE A 112 -12.12 3.25 -9.31
CA ILE A 112 -11.05 2.34 -8.85
C ILE A 112 -10.13 1.98 -10.01
N ASP A 113 -10.68 1.68 -11.19
CA ASP A 113 -9.88 1.36 -12.38
C ASP A 113 -9.01 2.55 -12.81
N ILE A 114 -9.58 3.77 -12.83
CA ILE A 114 -8.84 4.99 -13.11
C ILE A 114 -7.77 5.24 -12.03
N TYR A 115 -8.12 5.07 -10.75
CA TYR A 115 -7.17 5.25 -9.65
C TYR A 115 -5.98 4.31 -9.77
N LYS A 116 -6.23 3.02 -10.08
CA LYS A 116 -5.17 2.03 -10.37
C LYS A 116 -4.26 2.54 -11.49
N GLN A 117 -4.81 3.00 -12.62
CA GLN A 117 -4.04 3.55 -13.73
C GLN A 117 -3.19 4.76 -13.34
N VAL A 118 -3.74 5.67 -12.53
CA VAL A 118 -3.03 6.86 -12.04
C VAL A 118 -1.83 6.45 -11.18
N LEU A 119 -1.99 5.48 -10.29
CA LEU A 119 -0.91 5.01 -9.42
C LEU A 119 0.21 4.31 -10.17
N VAL A 120 -0.11 3.53 -11.20
CA VAL A 120 0.90 2.82 -12.02
C VAL A 120 1.46 3.70 -13.16
N GLY A 121 1.14 4.99 -13.18
CA GLY A 121 1.62 5.94 -14.20
C GLY A 121 1.07 5.71 -15.61
N GLN A 122 -0.06 5.00 -15.74
CA GLN A 122 -0.70 4.62 -17.01
C GLN A 122 -1.95 5.44 -17.35
N TYR A 123 -2.28 6.45 -16.53
CA TYR A 123 -3.42 7.30 -16.81
C TYR A 123 -3.12 8.28 -17.94
N GLU A 124 -3.75 8.06 -19.09
CA GLU A 124 -3.87 9.05 -20.15
C GLU A 124 -5.21 9.79 -19.97
N PRO A 125 -5.21 11.13 -19.80
CA PRO A 125 -6.46 11.86 -19.67
C PRO A 125 -7.30 11.68 -20.96
N ASN A 126 -8.47 11.07 -20.82
CA ASN A 126 -9.45 11.02 -21.90
C ASN A 126 -10.00 12.43 -22.14
N PHE A 127 -9.58 13.08 -23.23
CA PHE A 127 -10.02 14.41 -23.65
C PHE A 127 -11.48 14.49 -24.13
N ASN A 128 -12.29 13.45 -23.93
CA ASN A 128 -13.60 13.31 -24.56
C ASN A 128 -14.70 13.02 -23.54
N GLU A 129 -15.01 13.95 -22.65
CA GLU A 129 -16.39 14.16 -22.20
C GLU A 129 -16.67 15.66 -22.06
N GLU A 130 -17.58 16.15 -22.90
CA GLU A 130 -18.10 17.51 -22.91
C GLU A 130 -18.88 17.79 -21.61
N GLY A 131 -18.49 18.80 -20.83
CA GLY A 131 -19.37 19.28 -19.75
C GLY A 131 -18.74 20.10 -18.63
N LYS A 132 -18.38 21.36 -18.92
CA LYS A 132 -18.45 22.56 -18.05
C LYS A 132 -18.15 22.41 -16.55
N ASP A 133 -16.92 22.78 -16.18
CA ASP A 133 -16.52 23.88 -15.28
C ASP A 133 -15.15 23.52 -14.69
N SER A 134 -14.09 23.74 -15.46
CA SER A 134 -12.74 23.80 -14.92
C SER A 134 -12.21 25.20 -15.14
N LEU A 135 -12.27 26.01 -14.08
CA LEU A 135 -11.43 27.18 -13.95
C LEU A 135 -10.00 26.67 -13.78
N LEU A 136 -9.23 26.64 -14.87
CA LEU A 136 -7.77 26.84 -14.99
C LEU A 136 -7.30 26.25 -16.34
N ASN A 137 -6.42 26.98 -17.04
CA ASN A 137 -6.00 26.65 -18.41
C ASN A 137 -5.16 25.36 -18.47
N ASP A 138 -5.62 24.40 -19.27
CA ASP A 138 -5.06 23.05 -19.43
C ASP A 138 -3.64 23.00 -20.03
N SER A 139 -3.11 24.12 -20.55
CA SER A 139 -1.71 24.21 -20.98
C SER A 139 -0.72 24.10 -19.81
N GLU A 140 -1.13 24.53 -18.61
CA GLU A 140 -0.29 24.43 -17.41
C GLU A 140 -0.20 22.98 -16.89
N LEU A 141 -1.25 22.16 -17.11
CA LEU A 141 -1.27 20.73 -16.75
C LEU A 141 -0.26 19.92 -17.57
N MET A 142 -0.14 20.20 -18.86
CA MET A 142 0.83 19.53 -19.74
C MET A 142 2.29 19.92 -19.43
N GLU A 143 2.54 21.19 -19.10
CA GLU A 143 3.90 21.61 -18.70
C GLU A 143 4.30 21.04 -17.32
N ALA A 144 3.36 20.91 -16.38
CA ALA A 144 3.61 20.34 -15.06
C ALA A 144 3.84 18.81 -15.10
N ALA A 145 3.14 18.10 -15.98
CA ALA A 145 3.34 16.66 -16.20
C ALA A 145 4.67 16.35 -16.89
N ASN A 146 5.05 17.14 -17.91
CA ASN A 146 6.32 16.94 -18.62
C ASN A 146 7.55 17.38 -17.81
N LYS A 147 7.45 18.41 -16.96
CA LYS A 147 8.54 18.79 -16.04
C LYS A 147 8.78 17.79 -14.90
N LYS A 148 7.88 16.82 -14.68
CA LYS A 148 7.99 15.82 -13.59
C LYS A 148 8.64 14.50 -13.98
N LYS A 149 8.64 14.12 -15.27
CA LYS A 149 9.38 12.93 -15.73
C LYS A 149 10.88 13.00 -15.45
N ASP A 150 11.44 14.21 -15.37
CA ASP A 150 12.86 14.44 -15.05
C ASP A 150 13.14 14.57 -13.54
N LYS A 151 12.13 14.48 -12.66
CA LYS A 151 12.28 14.74 -11.21
C LYS A 151 11.94 13.57 -10.27
N GLU A 152 11.42 12.45 -10.76
CA GLU A 152 11.15 11.24 -9.95
C GLU A 152 12.37 10.29 -9.82
N GLN A 153 13.59 10.83 -9.96
CA GLN A 153 14.84 10.10 -9.68
C GLN A 153 15.32 10.27 -8.22
N ALA A 154 14.47 10.75 -7.32
CA ALA A 154 14.88 11.06 -5.94
C ALA A 154 13.71 10.97 -4.94
N ASP A 155 13.21 9.77 -4.68
CA ASP A 155 12.66 9.43 -3.36
C ASP A 155 13.55 8.31 -2.79
N ARG A 156 14.77 8.68 -2.39
CA ARG A 156 15.54 7.87 -1.45
C ARG A 156 15.00 8.23 -0.07
N PRO A 157 14.58 7.27 0.77
CA PRO A 157 14.36 7.58 2.17
C PRO A 157 15.66 8.17 2.74
N ASP A 158 15.59 9.37 3.30
CA ASP A 158 16.74 10.14 3.80
C ASP A 158 17.53 9.44 4.92
N ASP A 159 17.02 8.32 5.45
CA ASP A 159 17.61 7.48 6.50
C ASP A 159 17.97 6.05 6.02
N ALA A 160 18.25 5.86 4.73
CA ALA A 160 18.66 4.56 4.20
C ALA A 160 19.94 4.04 4.91
N LEU A 161 19.77 3.06 5.79
CA LEU A 161 20.87 2.38 6.46
C LEU A 161 21.64 1.53 5.44
N GLU A 162 22.85 1.98 5.11
CA GLU A 162 23.73 1.36 4.13
C GLU A 162 25.03 0.89 4.81
N TYR A 163 25.41 -0.39 4.64
CA TYR A 163 26.70 -0.90 5.12
C TYR A 163 27.21 -2.09 4.30
N GLY A 164 28.41 -2.58 4.66
CA GLY A 164 29.07 -3.72 4.03
C GLY A 164 30.51 -3.40 3.63
N SER A 165 31.29 -4.42 3.25
CA SER A 165 32.70 -4.26 2.86
C SER A 165 32.89 -3.53 1.52
N LYS A 166 31.83 -3.34 0.74
CA LYS A 166 31.80 -2.67 -0.57
C LYS A 166 32.56 -3.41 -1.69
N LYS A 167 32.88 -4.69 -1.51
CA LYS A 167 33.45 -5.55 -2.57
C LYS A 167 32.52 -5.80 -3.76
N ALA A 168 31.21 -5.73 -3.52
CA ALA A 168 30.19 -5.71 -4.56
C ALA A 168 29.18 -4.61 -4.19
N LEU A 169 28.67 -3.87 -5.16
CA LEU A 169 27.83 -2.70 -4.97
C LEU A 169 26.57 -2.80 -5.82
N ILE A 170 25.41 -2.88 -5.17
CA ILE A 170 24.13 -2.55 -5.81
C ILE A 170 24.17 -1.09 -6.29
N ARG A 171 24.09 -0.91 -7.61
CA ARG A 171 24.11 0.39 -8.30
C ARG A 171 22.72 0.87 -8.68
N LYS A 172 21.87 -0.07 -9.10
CA LYS A 172 20.50 0.21 -9.52
C LYS A 172 19.58 -0.83 -8.92
N TYR A 173 18.40 -0.40 -8.51
CA TYR A 173 17.31 -1.27 -8.09
C TYR A 173 15.98 -0.63 -8.45
N TYR A 174 15.03 -1.42 -8.92
CA TYR A 174 13.69 -0.96 -9.32
C TYR A 174 12.74 -2.16 -9.43
N VAL A 175 11.45 -1.88 -9.56
CA VAL A 175 10.41 -2.89 -9.80
C VAL A 175 9.67 -2.61 -11.09
N THR A 176 9.24 -3.66 -11.79
CA THR A 176 8.37 -3.55 -12.96
C THR A 176 7.06 -4.30 -12.77
N ASP A 177 5.99 -3.79 -13.35
CA ASP A 177 4.70 -4.47 -13.44
C ASP A 177 4.74 -5.67 -14.40
N GLU A 178 3.59 -6.33 -14.58
CA GLU A 178 3.43 -7.49 -15.48
C GLU A 178 3.71 -7.18 -16.95
N ASN A 179 3.64 -5.90 -17.34
CA ASN A 179 3.91 -5.41 -18.69
C ASN A 179 5.36 -4.93 -18.85
N GLY A 180 6.21 -5.06 -17.82
CA GLY A 180 7.60 -4.63 -17.83
C GLY A 180 7.79 -3.12 -17.66
N ARG A 181 6.76 -2.38 -17.25
CA ARG A 181 6.86 -0.94 -16.97
C ARG A 181 7.35 -0.74 -15.55
N GLU A 182 8.34 0.14 -15.38
CA GLU A 182 8.86 0.51 -14.05
C GLU A 182 7.76 1.24 -13.26
N SER A 183 7.38 0.68 -12.11
CA SER A 183 6.31 1.21 -11.26
C SER A 183 6.44 0.66 -9.84
N ASN A 184 6.44 1.56 -8.86
CA ASN A 184 6.40 1.20 -7.45
C ASN A 184 5.00 0.78 -6.99
N ALA A 185 3.96 1.01 -7.80
CA ALA A 185 2.61 0.56 -7.52
C ALA A 185 2.35 -0.76 -8.27
N ILE A 186 1.97 -1.82 -7.55
CA ILE A 186 1.77 -3.16 -8.09
C ILE A 186 0.36 -3.64 -7.73
N ILE A 187 -0.37 -4.15 -8.72
CA ILE A 187 -1.74 -4.65 -8.51
C ILE A 187 -1.67 -6.04 -7.85
N LYS A 188 -2.47 -6.26 -6.82
CA LYS A 188 -2.59 -7.56 -6.17
C LYS A 188 -3.07 -8.62 -7.18
N GLY A 189 -2.43 -9.79 -7.16
CA GLY A 189 -2.70 -10.92 -8.03
C GLY A 189 -1.99 -10.88 -9.38
N THR A 190 -1.31 -9.78 -9.74
CA THR A 190 -0.52 -9.71 -10.98
C THR A 190 0.93 -10.12 -10.75
N ASP A 191 1.63 -10.47 -11.82
CA ASP A 191 3.08 -10.67 -11.77
C ASP A 191 3.81 -9.33 -11.65
N PHE A 192 4.95 -9.32 -10.97
CA PHE A 192 5.90 -8.21 -10.96
C PHE A 192 7.33 -8.75 -10.88
N THR A 193 8.30 -7.90 -11.21
CA THR A 193 9.72 -8.27 -11.17
C THR A 193 10.51 -7.24 -10.37
N ILE A 194 11.33 -7.71 -9.43
CA ILE A 194 12.35 -6.89 -8.75
C ILE A 194 13.64 -7.00 -9.53
N HIS A 195 14.29 -5.87 -9.79
CA HIS A 195 15.53 -5.78 -10.55
C HIS A 195 16.65 -5.21 -9.68
N LEU A 196 17.84 -5.79 -9.77
CA LEU A 196 19.08 -5.28 -9.18
C LEU A 196 20.19 -5.26 -10.24
N GLU A 197 20.98 -4.19 -10.26
CA GLU A 197 22.24 -4.12 -11.00
C GLU A 197 23.39 -4.02 -9.99
N VAL A 198 24.31 -4.99 -10.03
CA VAL A 198 25.40 -5.10 -9.06
C VAL A 198 26.74 -5.08 -9.76
N GLU A 199 27.59 -4.13 -9.37
CA GLU A 199 28.98 -3.98 -9.82
C GLU A 199 29.93 -4.62 -8.81
N PHE A 200 30.89 -5.40 -9.29
CA PHE A 200 31.90 -6.07 -8.46
C PHE A 200 33.19 -5.26 -8.42
N MET A 201 33.58 -4.77 -7.24
CA MET A 201 34.81 -4.00 -7.02
C MET A 201 36.03 -4.90 -6.81
N GLU A 202 35.79 -6.15 -6.43
CA GLU A 202 36.78 -7.23 -6.22
C GLU A 202 36.24 -8.56 -6.76
N HIS A 203 37.10 -9.57 -6.84
CA HIS A 203 36.69 -10.94 -7.14
C HIS A 203 35.83 -11.50 -6.00
N VAL A 204 34.68 -12.09 -6.32
CA VAL A 204 33.76 -12.72 -5.37
C VAL A 204 33.35 -14.09 -5.91
N GLU A 205 33.66 -15.14 -5.15
CA GLU A 205 33.53 -16.52 -5.61
C GLU A 205 32.08 -17.00 -5.72
N ALA A 206 31.23 -16.67 -4.74
CA ALA A 206 29.83 -17.10 -4.71
C ALA A 206 28.92 -16.00 -4.12
N PRO A 207 28.59 -14.95 -4.91
CA PRO A 207 27.73 -13.88 -4.43
C PRO A 207 26.28 -14.36 -4.27
N ILE A 208 25.68 -13.96 -3.16
CA ILE A 208 24.28 -14.24 -2.80
C ILE A 208 23.54 -12.90 -2.80
N PHE A 209 22.49 -12.83 -3.59
CA PHE A 209 21.67 -11.62 -3.72
C PHE A 209 20.35 -11.86 -3.03
N ALA A 210 19.93 -10.93 -2.18
CA ALA A 210 18.77 -11.06 -1.33
C ALA A 210 17.89 -9.82 -1.41
N TYR A 211 16.58 -10.02 -1.24
CA TYR A 211 15.63 -8.96 -0.95
C TYR A 211 14.71 -9.37 0.21
N THR A 212 14.14 -8.38 0.90
CA THR A 212 13.10 -8.58 1.91
C THR A 212 12.02 -7.51 1.80
N PHE A 213 10.75 -7.89 1.94
CA PHE A 213 9.60 -7.03 2.16
C PHE A 213 9.34 -6.85 3.65
N LYS A 214 9.00 -5.62 4.01
CA LYS A 214 8.63 -5.22 5.36
C LYS A 214 7.44 -4.28 5.29
N ASN A 215 6.52 -4.33 6.25
CA ASN A 215 5.44 -3.34 6.31
C ASN A 215 5.92 -2.04 6.97
N ILE A 216 5.12 -0.97 6.86
CA ILE A 216 5.41 0.33 7.51
C ILE A 216 5.55 0.26 9.04
N LYS A 217 5.04 -0.80 9.68
CA LYS A 217 5.11 -0.99 11.14
C LYS A 217 6.41 -1.65 11.60
N GLY A 218 7.30 -2.04 10.69
CA GLY A 218 8.54 -2.69 11.06
C GLY A 218 8.58 -4.20 10.82
N THR A 219 7.45 -4.84 10.54
CA THR A 219 7.33 -6.30 10.49
C THR A 219 7.88 -6.83 9.18
N GLU A 220 8.88 -7.71 9.24
CA GLU A 220 9.33 -8.48 8.07
C GLU A 220 8.21 -9.42 7.61
N ILE A 221 7.82 -9.30 6.34
CA ILE A 221 6.69 -10.03 5.77
C ILE A 221 7.19 -11.25 5.01
N THR A 222 8.14 -11.05 4.10
CA THR A 222 8.71 -12.11 3.27
C THR A 222 10.05 -11.64 2.71
N GLY A 223 10.82 -12.56 2.14
CA GLY A 223 12.07 -12.28 1.46
C GLY A 223 12.71 -13.57 1.01
N THR A 224 13.56 -13.49 0.00
CA THR A 224 14.33 -14.64 -0.45
C THR A 224 15.71 -14.19 -0.93
N ASN A 225 16.53 -15.15 -1.33
CA ASN A 225 17.83 -14.90 -1.92
C ASN A 225 18.16 -15.96 -2.97
N THR A 226 19.18 -15.69 -3.77
CA THR A 226 19.60 -16.58 -4.86
C THR A 226 20.05 -17.97 -4.37
N MET A 227 20.50 -18.09 -3.12
CA MET A 227 20.85 -19.40 -2.54
C MET A 227 19.61 -20.24 -2.24
N PHE A 228 18.58 -19.68 -1.60
CA PHE A 228 17.33 -20.39 -1.31
C PHE A 228 16.58 -20.77 -2.59
N GLU A 229 16.60 -19.89 -3.60
CA GLU A 229 16.00 -20.15 -4.91
C GLU A 229 16.87 -21.04 -5.81
N LYS A 230 18.05 -21.46 -5.35
CA LYS A 230 19.00 -22.30 -6.11
C LYS A 230 19.40 -21.68 -7.46
N ALA A 231 19.38 -20.36 -7.55
CA ALA A 231 19.85 -19.56 -8.68
C ALA A 231 21.35 -19.29 -8.50
N PHE A 232 22.16 -20.35 -8.59
CA PHE A 232 23.60 -20.27 -8.39
C PHE A 232 24.27 -19.47 -9.50
N LEU A 233 25.23 -18.63 -9.09
CA LEU A 233 26.05 -17.84 -9.99
C LEU A 233 27.48 -18.34 -9.97
N GLU A 234 28.12 -18.24 -11.12
CA GLU A 234 29.57 -18.40 -11.26
C GLU A 234 30.30 -17.27 -10.50
N PRO A 235 31.58 -17.49 -10.14
CA PRO A 235 32.44 -16.44 -9.62
C PRO A 235 32.38 -15.17 -10.45
N CYS A 236 32.35 -14.03 -9.77
CA CYS A 236 32.27 -12.71 -10.38
C CYS A 236 33.62 -12.00 -10.23
N GLU A 237 34.24 -11.67 -11.36
CA GLU A 237 35.50 -10.96 -11.41
C GLU A 237 35.35 -9.46 -11.11
N LYS A 238 36.44 -8.83 -10.69
CA LYS A 238 36.52 -7.38 -10.53
C LYS A 238 36.14 -6.65 -11.84
N GLY A 239 35.25 -5.68 -11.72
CA GLY A 239 34.71 -4.88 -12.82
C GLY A 239 33.48 -5.51 -13.50
N ALA A 240 33.11 -6.74 -13.15
CA ALA A 240 31.90 -7.35 -13.69
C ALA A 240 30.65 -6.63 -13.19
N VAL A 241 29.64 -6.55 -14.05
CA VAL A 241 28.29 -6.08 -13.70
C VAL A 241 27.31 -7.22 -13.94
N LYS A 242 26.44 -7.48 -12.96
CA LYS A 242 25.39 -8.50 -13.05
C LYS A 242 24.03 -7.85 -12.86
N HIS A 243 23.08 -8.30 -13.67
CA HIS A 243 21.67 -7.98 -13.50
C HIS A 243 20.95 -9.18 -12.87
N ILE A 244 20.26 -8.94 -11.77
CA ILE A 244 19.54 -9.96 -11.00
C ILE A 244 18.07 -9.58 -11.01
N SER A 245 17.20 -10.56 -11.30
CA SER A 245 15.77 -10.37 -11.37
C SER A 245 15.01 -11.42 -10.56
N TYR A 246 14.04 -11.00 -9.77
CA TYR A 246 13.11 -11.87 -9.04
C TYR A 246 11.71 -11.64 -9.57
N LYS A 247 11.20 -12.57 -10.39
CA LYS A 247 9.83 -12.52 -10.90
C LYS A 247 8.93 -13.33 -9.99
N GLN A 248 7.82 -12.73 -9.54
CA GLN A 248 6.87 -13.36 -8.64
C GLN A 248 5.49 -12.72 -8.76
N ASN A 249 4.51 -13.35 -8.11
CA ASN A 249 3.14 -12.85 -8.08
C ASN A 249 2.89 -12.00 -6.81
N MET A 250 2.17 -10.90 -6.92
CA MET A 250 1.87 -10.01 -5.80
C MET A 250 0.67 -10.50 -4.99
N ASN A 251 0.92 -11.34 -3.98
CA ASN A 251 -0.13 -11.88 -3.11
C ASN A 251 -0.26 -11.17 -1.76
N LEU A 252 0.41 -10.03 -1.55
CA LEU A 252 0.28 -9.28 -0.31
C LEU A 252 -1.05 -8.51 -0.27
N GLN A 253 -1.50 -8.14 0.93
CA GLN A 253 -2.67 -7.26 1.07
C GLN A 253 -2.40 -5.85 0.54
N GLY A 254 -3.46 -5.09 0.29
CA GLY A 254 -3.33 -3.68 -0.06
C GLY A 254 -2.56 -2.90 1.01
N GLY A 255 -1.63 -2.02 0.59
CA GLY A 255 -0.87 -1.17 1.50
C GLY A 255 0.55 -0.86 1.05
N GLU A 256 1.29 -0.23 1.96
CA GLU A 256 2.67 0.22 1.73
C GLU A 256 3.69 -0.75 2.30
N TYR A 257 4.71 -1.07 1.50
CA TYR A 257 5.77 -2.00 1.84
C TYR A 257 7.15 -1.45 1.47
N LEU A 258 8.14 -1.75 2.30
CA LEU A 258 9.52 -1.35 2.10
C LEU A 258 10.37 -2.55 1.71
N LEU A 259 11.19 -2.39 0.68
CA LEU A 259 12.15 -3.37 0.23
C LEU A 259 13.54 -3.02 0.72
N SER A 260 14.21 -4.02 1.27
CA SER A 260 15.65 -4.00 1.55
C SER A 260 16.36 -4.96 0.61
N PHE A 261 17.60 -4.63 0.26
CA PHE A 261 18.44 -5.44 -0.62
C PHE A 261 19.78 -5.78 0.01
N GLY A 262 20.36 -6.91 -0.36
CA GLY A 262 21.67 -7.33 0.11
C GLY A 262 22.45 -8.14 -0.91
N VAL A 263 23.76 -7.95 -0.88
CA VAL A 263 24.75 -8.79 -1.55
C VAL A 263 25.69 -9.31 -0.47
N THR A 264 25.73 -10.62 -0.31
CA THR A 264 26.51 -11.32 0.72
C THR A 264 27.26 -12.49 0.09
N GLY A 265 28.15 -13.13 0.84
CA GLY A 265 28.86 -14.31 0.38
C GLY A 265 29.67 -14.94 1.50
N TYR A 266 30.42 -15.98 1.17
CA TYR A 266 31.35 -16.62 2.10
C TYR A 266 32.78 -16.34 1.65
N GLU A 267 33.64 -15.96 2.59
CA GLU A 267 35.08 -15.83 2.41
C GLU A 267 35.78 -16.77 3.38
N GLY A 268 36.35 -17.86 2.87
CA GLY A 268 36.77 -18.99 3.70
C GLY A 268 35.56 -19.55 4.47
N ASP A 269 35.70 -19.66 5.80
CA ASP A 269 34.62 -20.13 6.68
C ASP A 269 33.69 -18.99 7.18
N GLY A 270 33.94 -17.74 6.78
CA GLY A 270 33.25 -16.55 7.29
C GLY A 270 32.15 -16.03 6.36
N PHE A 271 30.97 -15.74 6.92
CA PHE A 271 29.92 -15.01 6.20
C PHE A 271 30.25 -13.52 6.12
N THR A 272 30.22 -12.95 4.92
CA THR A 272 30.57 -11.55 4.66
C THR A 272 29.41 -10.81 4.00
N VAL A 273 29.14 -9.60 4.49
CA VAL A 273 28.19 -8.67 3.87
C VAL A 273 28.94 -7.69 2.98
N TYR A 274 28.71 -7.76 1.67
CA TYR A 274 29.37 -6.89 0.69
C TYR A 274 28.66 -5.55 0.58
N HIS A 275 27.34 -5.58 0.40
CA HIS A 275 26.53 -4.37 0.38
C HIS A 275 25.12 -4.67 0.86
N ARG A 276 24.64 -3.92 1.82
CA ARG A 276 23.29 -4.02 2.38
C ARG A 276 22.65 -2.63 2.34
N LEU A 277 21.42 -2.59 1.86
CA LEU A 277 20.59 -1.40 1.69
C LEU A 277 19.25 -1.66 2.40
N TYR A 278 18.94 -0.92 3.46
CA TYR A 278 17.70 -1.10 4.21
C TYR A 278 16.61 -0.12 3.77
N ASP A 279 15.41 -0.67 3.59
CA ASP A 279 14.16 0.06 3.36
C ASP A 279 14.27 1.09 2.23
N VAL A 280 15.03 0.77 1.19
CA VAL A 280 15.47 1.72 0.15
C VAL A 280 14.52 1.87 -1.03
N LEU A 281 13.49 1.02 -1.13
CA LEU A 281 12.49 1.08 -2.18
C LEU A 281 11.10 0.87 -1.59
N ASN A 282 10.21 1.83 -1.78
CA ASN A 282 8.80 1.70 -1.41
C ASN A 282 8.01 1.01 -2.53
N VAL A 283 7.11 0.11 -2.16
CA VAL A 283 6.17 -0.57 -3.06
C VAL A 283 4.76 -0.47 -2.48
N THR A 284 3.87 0.13 -3.25
CA THR A 284 2.44 0.22 -2.95
C THR A 284 1.72 -0.96 -3.59
N VAL A 285 1.10 -1.82 -2.78
CA VAL A 285 0.24 -2.89 -3.27
C VAL A 285 -1.18 -2.35 -3.40
N ILE A 286 -1.71 -2.38 -4.62
CA ILE A 286 -3.05 -1.91 -4.94
C ILE A 286 -3.99 -3.11 -4.96
N SER A 287 -4.96 -3.13 -4.06
CA SER A 287 -5.92 -4.22 -3.89
C SER A 287 -7.33 -3.66 -3.79
N ASP A 288 -8.28 -4.28 -4.49
CA ASP A 288 -9.73 -4.07 -4.33
C ASP A 288 -10.40 -5.18 -3.52
N LYS A 289 -9.62 -6.17 -3.05
CA LYS A 289 -10.09 -7.29 -2.26
C LYS A 289 -8.99 -7.74 -1.30
N ASP A 290 -9.20 -7.47 -0.01
CA ASP A 290 -8.30 -7.95 1.03
C ASP A 290 -8.83 -9.17 1.79
N THR A 291 -7.90 -9.96 2.33
CA THR A 291 -8.13 -11.07 3.25
C THR A 291 -7.48 -10.78 4.60
N VAL A 292 -7.77 -11.59 5.61
CA VAL A 292 -7.15 -11.44 6.93
C VAL A 292 -5.66 -11.83 6.88
N GLY A 293 -4.80 -10.98 7.44
CA GLY A 293 -3.35 -11.21 7.55
C GLY A 293 -2.54 -10.32 6.61
N TYR A 294 -1.34 -10.78 6.25
CA TYR A 294 -0.43 -10.04 5.35
C TYR A 294 -0.39 -10.60 3.92
N TYR A 295 -0.84 -11.83 3.75
CA TYR A 295 -0.69 -12.63 2.54
C TYR A 295 -2.03 -13.26 2.18
N ASP A 296 -2.40 -13.20 0.91
CA ASP A 296 -3.58 -13.85 0.34
C ASP A 296 -3.21 -15.24 -0.21
N MET A 297 -3.84 -16.27 0.34
CA MET A 297 -3.66 -17.64 -0.11
C MET A 297 -4.49 -17.99 -1.35
N ASN A 298 -5.28 -17.05 -1.87
CA ASN A 298 -6.14 -17.21 -3.05
C ASN A 298 -7.18 -18.32 -2.89
N SER A 299 -7.80 -18.40 -1.71
CA SER A 299 -8.81 -19.41 -1.38
C SER A 299 -10.02 -19.36 -2.32
N LYS A 300 -10.48 -20.54 -2.77
CA LYS A 300 -11.77 -20.73 -3.43
C LYS A 300 -12.80 -21.15 -2.37
N VAL A 301 -13.88 -20.40 -2.23
CA VAL A 301 -14.90 -20.61 -1.20
C VAL A 301 -16.19 -21.11 -1.84
N THR A 302 -16.75 -22.20 -1.31
CA THR A 302 -18.06 -22.75 -1.67
C THR A 302 -18.91 -22.90 -0.41
N VAL A 303 -20.22 -22.63 -0.51
CA VAL A 303 -21.20 -22.82 0.57
C VAL A 303 -22.36 -23.58 -0.04
N GLU A 304 -22.65 -24.77 0.48
CA GLU A 304 -23.70 -25.67 -0.02
C GLU A 304 -24.61 -26.06 1.16
N ASP A 305 -25.92 -26.09 0.92
CA ASP A 305 -26.88 -26.64 1.87
C ASP A 305 -26.67 -28.17 1.97
N ILE A 306 -26.72 -28.71 3.18
CA ILE A 306 -26.57 -30.15 3.47
C ILE A 306 -27.92 -30.87 3.35
#